data_AF-A0A2J8XKR9-F1
#
_entry.id   AF-A0A2J8XKR9-F1
#
_cell.length_a   1.000
_cell.length_b   1.000
_cell.length_c   1.000
_cell.angle_alpha   90.00
_cell.angle_beta   90.00
_cell.angle_gamma   90.00
#
_symmetry.space_group_name_H-M   'P 1'
#
loop_
_entity.id
_entity.type
_entity.pdbx_description
1 polymer ?
#
loop_
_entity_poly.entity_id
_entity_poly.type
_entity_poly.pdbx_seq_one_letter_code
_entity_poly.pdbx_strand_id
1 'polypeptide(L)'
;MTSRRWFHPNITGVEAENLLLTRGVDGSFLARPSKSNPGDFTLSVRRNGAVTHIKIQNTGDYYDLYGGEKFATLAELVQYYMEHHGQLKEKNGDVIELKYPLNCADPTSERWFHGHLSGKEAEKLLTEKGKHGSFLVRESQSHPGDFVLSVRTGDDKGESNDGKSKVTHVMIRCQELKYDVGGGERFDSLTDLVEHYKKNPMVETLGTVLQLKQPLNTTRINAAEIESRVRELSKLAETTDKVKQGFWEEFETLQQQECKLLYSRKEGQRQENKNKNRYKNILPFDHTRVVLHDGDPNEPVSDYINANIIMPEFETKCNNSKPKKSYIATQGCLQNTVNDFWRMVFQENSRVIVMTTKEVERGKSKCVKYWPDEYALKEYGVMRVRNVKESAAHDYTLRELKLSKVGQGNTERTVWQYHFRTWPDHGVPSDPGGVLDFLEEVHHKQESIMDAGPVVVHCR
;
A
#
# COMPACT_ATOMS: atom_id res chain seq x y z
N MET A 1 13.48 3.95 -9.23
CA MET A 1 13.46 5.22 -8.49
C MET A 1 13.27 4.92 -7.01
N THR A 2 14.14 5.39 -6.10
CA THR A 2 14.15 4.91 -4.69
C THR A 2 13.40 5.81 -3.70
N SER A 3 12.82 6.92 -4.14
CA SER A 3 12.19 7.93 -3.28
C SER A 3 10.96 8.56 -3.96
N ARG A 4 9.86 8.71 -3.20
CA ARG A 4 8.58 9.30 -3.65
C ARG A 4 8.56 10.84 -3.54
N ARG A 5 9.73 11.50 -3.48
CA ARG A 5 9.82 12.96 -3.27
C ARG A 5 9.15 13.80 -4.37
N TRP A 6 8.86 13.26 -5.54
CA TRP A 6 8.07 13.95 -6.58
C TRP A 6 6.59 14.13 -6.22
N PHE A 7 6.11 13.52 -5.13
CA PHE A 7 4.76 13.71 -4.63
C PHE A 7 4.69 14.88 -3.65
N HIS A 8 3.79 15.83 -3.91
CA HIS A 8 3.59 17.02 -3.10
C HIS A 8 2.20 16.95 -2.45
N PRO A 9 2.10 16.64 -1.15
CA PRO A 9 0.82 16.39 -0.49
C PRO A 9 -0.07 17.63 -0.45
N ASN A 10 0.50 18.82 -0.29
CA ASN A 10 -0.25 19.99 0.16
C ASN A 10 -0.35 21.15 -0.84
N ILE A 11 0.09 20.98 -2.08
CA ILE A 11 0.10 22.07 -3.06
C ILE A 11 -1.14 22.09 -3.97
N THR A 12 -1.51 23.29 -4.40
CA THR A 12 -2.55 23.60 -5.39
C THR A 12 -2.02 23.44 -6.82
N GLY A 13 -2.91 23.56 -7.82
CA GLY A 13 -2.49 23.66 -9.22
C GLY A 13 -1.62 24.87 -9.49
N VAL A 14 -2.01 26.04 -9.00
CA VAL A 14 -1.26 27.29 -9.19
C VAL A 14 0.12 27.24 -8.53
N GLU A 15 0.21 26.73 -7.29
CA GLU A 15 1.51 26.53 -6.62
C GLU A 15 2.40 25.55 -7.39
N ALA A 16 1.82 24.48 -7.95
CA ALA A 16 2.55 23.52 -8.77
C ALA A 16 3.08 24.14 -10.07
N GLU A 17 2.28 24.96 -10.76
CA GLU A 17 2.71 25.70 -11.95
C GLU A 17 3.89 26.61 -11.63
N ASN A 18 3.77 27.42 -10.58
CA ASN A 18 4.83 28.33 -10.13
C ASN A 18 6.11 27.57 -9.81
N LEU A 19 6.03 26.45 -9.08
CA LEU A 19 7.21 25.62 -8.75
C LEU A 19 7.87 25.04 -10.01
N LEU A 20 7.09 24.51 -10.94
CA LEU A 20 7.61 23.93 -12.19
C LEU A 20 8.23 24.99 -13.11
N LEU A 21 7.64 26.19 -13.18
CA LEU A 21 8.14 27.28 -14.02
C LEU A 21 9.40 27.94 -13.43
N THR A 22 9.47 28.10 -12.11
CA THR A 22 10.60 28.79 -11.45
C THR A 22 11.77 27.86 -11.14
N ARG A 23 11.52 26.60 -10.77
CA ARG A 23 12.56 25.65 -10.32
C ARG A 23 12.76 24.46 -11.24
N GLY A 24 11.78 24.17 -12.10
CA GLY A 24 11.84 23.06 -13.06
C GLY A 24 12.47 23.45 -14.39
N VAL A 25 12.65 22.46 -15.24
CA VAL A 25 12.98 22.59 -16.67
C VAL A 25 11.96 21.79 -17.48
N ASP A 26 12.02 21.86 -18.81
CA ASP A 26 11.12 21.05 -19.63
C ASP A 26 11.37 19.55 -19.40
N GLY A 27 10.30 18.80 -19.20
CA GLY A 27 10.32 17.41 -18.70
C GLY A 27 10.31 17.29 -17.17
N SER A 28 10.35 18.41 -16.42
CA SER A 28 10.12 18.38 -14.97
C SER A 28 8.68 18.05 -14.64
N PHE A 29 8.46 17.24 -13.60
CA PHE A 29 7.13 16.84 -13.19
C PHE A 29 6.99 16.69 -11.68
N LEU A 30 5.76 16.78 -11.20
CA LEU A 30 5.37 16.42 -9.83
C LEU A 30 3.95 15.85 -9.81
N ALA A 31 3.63 15.05 -8.79
CA ALA A 31 2.27 14.59 -8.56
C ALA A 31 1.72 15.23 -7.28
N ARG A 32 0.40 15.44 -7.24
CA ARG A 32 -0.29 16.05 -6.08
C ARG A 32 -1.72 15.53 -5.97
N PRO A 33 -2.37 15.61 -4.80
CA PRO A 33 -3.80 15.40 -4.69
C PRO A 33 -4.60 16.39 -5.55
N SER A 34 -5.75 15.94 -6.05
CA SER A 34 -6.68 16.80 -6.78
C SER A 34 -7.50 17.63 -5.80
N LYS A 35 -7.50 18.96 -5.95
CA LYS A 35 -8.39 19.85 -5.19
C LYS A 35 -9.81 19.90 -5.76
N SER A 36 -9.96 19.71 -7.07
CA SER A 36 -11.27 19.79 -7.73
C SER A 36 -12.08 18.49 -7.61
N ASN A 37 -11.43 17.36 -7.35
CA ASN A 37 -12.11 16.09 -7.09
C ASN A 37 -11.38 15.33 -5.98
N PRO A 38 -11.80 15.47 -4.71
CA PRO A 38 -11.20 14.74 -3.60
C PRO A 38 -11.17 13.23 -3.84
N GLY A 39 -10.04 12.58 -3.51
CA GLY A 39 -9.79 11.16 -3.77
C GLY A 39 -8.99 10.89 -5.06
N ASP A 40 -9.01 11.81 -6.02
CA ASP A 40 -8.18 11.75 -7.23
C ASP A 40 -6.84 12.47 -7.05
N PHE A 41 -5.94 12.27 -8.01
CA PHE A 41 -4.62 12.89 -8.07
C PHE A 41 -4.43 13.66 -9.39
N THR A 42 -3.40 14.48 -9.45
CA THR A 42 -3.00 15.24 -10.65
C THR A 42 -1.50 15.15 -10.85
N LEU A 43 -1.09 14.74 -12.04
CA LEU A 43 0.29 14.80 -12.51
C LEU A 43 0.49 16.12 -13.24
N SER A 44 1.38 16.97 -12.73
CA SER A 44 1.71 18.28 -13.32
C SER A 44 3.07 18.18 -14.00
N VAL A 45 3.14 18.50 -15.28
CA VAL A 45 4.35 18.31 -16.12
C VAL A 45 4.67 19.61 -16.85
N ARG A 46 5.92 20.04 -16.81
CA ARG A 46 6.42 21.17 -17.60
C ARG A 46 6.86 20.69 -18.98
N ARG A 47 6.38 21.34 -20.04
CA ARG A 47 6.76 21.10 -21.43
C ARG A 47 6.63 22.38 -22.25
N ASN A 48 7.56 22.61 -23.18
CA ASN A 48 7.56 23.77 -24.07
C ASN A 48 7.38 25.10 -23.30
N GLY A 49 8.02 25.23 -22.14
CA GLY A 49 7.88 26.41 -21.28
C GLY A 49 6.51 26.61 -20.59
N ALA A 50 5.57 25.68 -20.75
CA ALA A 50 4.25 25.70 -20.13
C ALA A 50 4.03 24.49 -19.20
N VAL A 51 3.01 24.53 -18.36
CA VAL A 51 2.66 23.42 -17.46
C VAL A 51 1.33 22.80 -17.89
N THR A 52 1.30 21.47 -17.92
CA THR A 52 0.13 20.67 -18.24
C THR A 52 -0.28 19.86 -17.01
N HIS A 53 -1.58 19.78 -16.75
CA HIS A 53 -2.14 18.99 -15.65
C HIS A 53 -2.92 17.80 -16.18
N ILE A 54 -2.53 16.60 -15.73
CA ILE A 54 -3.12 15.33 -16.17
C ILE A 54 -3.81 14.69 -14.97
N LYS A 55 -5.11 14.40 -15.12
CA LYS A 55 -5.92 13.81 -14.05
C LYS A 55 -5.59 12.32 -13.90
N ILE A 56 -5.37 11.90 -12.66
CA ILE A 56 -5.22 10.49 -12.27
C ILE A 56 -6.42 10.14 -11.40
N GLN A 57 -7.24 9.20 -11.86
CA GLN A 57 -8.38 8.71 -11.10
C GLN A 57 -7.96 7.55 -10.20
N ASN A 58 -8.42 7.57 -8.94
CA ASN A 58 -8.32 6.41 -8.06
C ASN A 58 -9.73 5.87 -7.77
N THR A 59 -10.01 4.65 -8.19
CA THR A 59 -11.34 4.05 -7.96
C THR A 59 -11.45 3.24 -6.67
N GLY A 60 -10.36 3.13 -5.91
CA GLY A 60 -10.23 2.23 -4.77
C GLY A 60 -9.47 0.94 -5.09
N ASP A 61 -9.25 0.62 -6.36
CA ASP A 61 -8.67 -0.66 -6.74
C ASP A 61 -7.65 -0.60 -7.90
N TYR A 62 -7.33 0.58 -8.44
CA TYR A 62 -6.18 0.90 -9.30
C TYR A 62 -6.11 2.42 -9.56
N TYR A 63 -4.95 2.88 -10.03
CA TYR A 63 -4.72 4.23 -10.52
C TYR A 63 -4.83 4.27 -12.04
N ASP A 64 -5.66 5.18 -12.57
CA ASP A 64 -5.97 5.31 -13.99
C ASP A 64 -5.64 6.72 -14.48
N LEU A 65 -4.74 6.83 -15.45
CA LEU A 65 -4.50 8.07 -16.18
C LEU A 65 -5.58 8.20 -17.23
N TYR A 66 -6.40 9.26 -17.22
CA TYR A 66 -7.59 9.38 -18.08
C TYR A 66 -7.33 8.99 -19.54
N GLY A 67 -7.70 7.76 -19.93
CA GLY A 67 -7.52 7.21 -21.28
C GLY A 67 -6.22 6.42 -21.54
N GLY A 68 -5.42 6.15 -20.51
CA GLY A 68 -4.14 5.44 -20.56
C GLY A 68 -4.15 4.10 -19.85
N GLU A 69 -2.96 3.68 -19.42
CA GLU A 69 -2.72 2.42 -18.72
C GLU A 69 -3.11 2.49 -17.23
N LYS A 70 -3.39 1.32 -16.61
CA LYS A 70 -3.77 1.19 -15.19
C LYS A 70 -2.63 0.62 -14.36
N PHE A 71 -2.46 1.11 -13.13
CA PHE A 71 -1.33 0.79 -12.24
C PHE A 71 -1.79 0.47 -10.81
N ALA A 72 -0.99 -0.31 -10.07
CA ALA A 72 -1.29 -0.65 -8.68
C ALA A 72 -0.98 0.51 -7.72
N THR A 73 0.06 1.28 -8.01
CA THR A 73 0.52 2.42 -7.19
C THR A 73 0.90 3.63 -8.04
N LEU A 74 0.98 4.82 -7.42
CA LEU A 74 1.45 6.03 -8.10
C LEU A 74 2.95 5.93 -8.45
N ALA A 75 3.77 5.31 -7.61
CA ALA A 75 5.17 5.06 -7.93
C ALA A 75 5.36 4.18 -9.16
N GLU A 76 4.56 3.11 -9.31
CA GLU A 76 4.61 2.27 -10.51
C GLU A 76 4.18 3.04 -11.76
N LEU A 77 3.13 3.85 -11.65
CA LEU A 77 2.67 4.73 -12.74
C LEU A 77 3.81 5.67 -13.19
N VAL A 78 4.41 6.39 -12.25
CA VAL A 78 5.52 7.31 -12.56
C VAL A 78 6.72 6.56 -13.12
N GLN A 79 7.11 5.45 -12.50
CA GLN A 79 8.24 4.64 -12.98
C GLN A 79 8.01 4.16 -14.42
N TYR A 80 6.82 3.64 -14.72
CA TYR A 80 6.49 3.15 -16.05
C TYR A 80 6.64 4.24 -17.12
N TYR A 81 6.04 5.42 -16.91
CA TYR A 81 6.10 6.50 -17.91
C TYR A 81 7.46 7.22 -17.97
N MET A 82 8.29 7.09 -16.94
CA MET A 82 9.69 7.52 -17.01
C MET A 82 10.57 6.56 -17.80
N GLU A 83 10.31 5.26 -17.74
CA GLU A 83 11.07 4.24 -18.47
C GLU A 83 10.57 4.06 -19.92
N HIS A 84 9.31 4.40 -20.21
CA HIS A 84 8.66 4.22 -21.51
C HIS A 84 8.27 5.55 -22.15
N HIS A 85 9.27 6.27 -22.67
CA HIS A 85 9.05 7.51 -23.43
C HIS A 85 8.11 7.29 -24.63
N GLY A 86 7.27 8.28 -24.93
CA GLY A 86 6.32 8.20 -26.06
C GLY A 86 4.95 7.60 -25.76
N GLN A 87 4.74 6.98 -24.59
CA GLN A 87 3.48 6.32 -24.23
C GLN A 87 2.45 7.27 -23.58
N LEU A 88 2.92 8.26 -22.81
CA LEU A 88 2.03 9.27 -22.21
C LEU A 88 1.73 10.34 -23.26
N LYS A 89 0.45 10.49 -23.62
CA LYS A 89 0.01 11.41 -24.67
C LYS A 89 -1.18 12.26 -24.24
N GLU A 90 -1.28 13.45 -24.79
CA GLU A 90 -2.48 14.29 -24.71
C GLU A 90 -3.58 13.84 -25.68
N LYS A 91 -4.77 14.44 -25.53
CA LYS A 91 -5.91 14.23 -26.44
C LYS A 91 -5.60 14.60 -27.90
N ASN A 92 -4.69 15.54 -28.13
CA ASN A 92 -4.25 15.96 -29.46
C ASN A 92 -3.17 15.02 -30.06
N GLY A 93 -2.67 14.04 -29.28
CA GLY A 93 -1.64 13.09 -29.69
C GLY A 93 -0.21 13.47 -29.31
N ASP A 94 0.01 14.66 -28.74
CA ASP A 94 1.34 15.10 -28.33
C ASP A 94 1.89 14.24 -27.20
N VAL A 95 3.18 13.88 -27.30
CA VAL A 95 3.88 13.11 -26.27
C VAL A 95 4.23 14.00 -25.08
N ILE A 96 4.00 13.47 -23.88
CA ILE A 96 4.41 14.08 -22.62
C ILE A 96 5.53 13.23 -22.02
N GLU A 97 6.69 13.84 -21.77
CA GLU A 97 7.85 13.13 -21.23
C GLU A 97 8.03 13.44 -19.74
N LEU A 98 8.15 12.39 -18.93
CA LEU A 98 8.54 12.50 -17.53
C LEU A 98 10.04 12.28 -17.43
N LYS A 99 10.81 13.35 -17.19
CA LYS A 99 12.29 13.29 -17.12
C LYS A 99 12.81 13.56 -15.72
N TYR A 100 12.40 14.68 -15.13
CA TYR A 100 13.03 15.21 -13.93
C TYR A 100 12.01 15.36 -12.80
N PRO A 101 11.97 14.45 -11.81
CA PRO A 101 11.10 14.61 -10.66
C PRO A 101 11.44 15.90 -9.90
N LEU A 102 10.48 16.81 -9.76
CA LEU A 102 10.62 18.01 -8.95
C LEU A 102 10.28 17.67 -7.50
N ASN A 103 11.30 17.55 -6.66
CA ASN A 103 11.17 17.05 -5.30
C ASN A 103 10.46 18.03 -4.37
N CYS A 104 9.63 17.47 -3.50
CA CYS A 104 8.95 18.15 -2.41
C CYS A 104 9.91 18.34 -1.23
N ALA A 105 9.91 19.55 -0.67
CA ALA A 105 10.62 19.88 0.57
C ALA A 105 9.70 19.84 1.80
N ASP A 106 8.40 19.56 1.60
CA ASP A 106 7.40 19.48 2.65
C ASP A 106 7.65 18.23 3.54
N PRO A 107 7.94 18.40 4.84
CA PRO A 107 8.22 17.30 5.76
C PRO A 107 6.96 16.60 6.26
N THR A 108 5.75 17.12 5.99
CA THR A 108 4.49 16.64 6.59
C THR A 108 4.17 15.17 6.31
N SER A 109 4.68 14.59 5.22
CA SER A 109 4.50 13.17 4.89
C SER A 109 5.56 12.24 5.48
N GLU A 110 6.52 12.76 6.25
CA GLU A 110 7.58 11.97 6.86
C GLU A 110 7.14 11.40 8.21
N ARG A 111 7.34 10.09 8.43
CA ARG A 111 6.93 9.39 9.66
C ARG A 111 7.49 9.97 10.96
N TRP A 112 8.63 10.65 10.87
CA TRP A 112 9.29 11.27 12.02
C TRP A 112 8.83 12.72 12.23
N PHE A 113 8.05 13.31 11.33
CA PHE A 113 7.57 14.69 11.48
C PHE A 113 6.21 14.71 12.19
N HIS A 114 6.11 15.48 13.26
CA HIS A 114 4.94 15.55 14.14
C HIS A 114 4.30 16.95 14.17
N GLY A 115 4.75 17.87 13.31
CA GLY A 115 4.20 19.22 13.24
C GLY A 115 4.17 19.91 14.60
N HIS A 116 3.01 20.45 14.97
CA HIS A 116 2.80 21.16 16.23
C HIS A 116 2.75 20.20 17.43
N LEU A 117 3.91 19.95 18.03
CA LEU A 117 4.06 19.13 19.24
C LEU A 117 4.92 19.87 20.25
N SER A 118 4.49 19.95 21.51
CA SER A 118 5.31 20.59 22.55
C SER A 118 6.51 19.72 22.93
N GLY A 119 7.52 20.34 23.53
CA GLY A 119 8.68 19.61 24.06
C GLY A 119 8.27 18.55 25.09
N LYS A 120 7.34 18.89 25.98
CA LYS A 120 6.84 17.97 27.03
C LYS A 120 6.07 16.79 26.44
N GLU A 121 5.24 17.01 25.44
CA GLU A 121 4.52 15.92 24.75
C GLU A 121 5.48 15.03 23.96
N ALA A 122 6.47 15.61 23.31
CA ALA A 122 7.52 14.87 22.62
C ALA A 122 8.34 14.00 23.59
N GLU A 123 8.73 14.53 24.75
CA GLU A 123 9.40 13.78 25.81
C GLU A 123 8.54 12.61 26.29
N LYS A 124 7.25 12.89 26.58
CA LYS A 124 6.29 11.86 27.00
C LYS A 124 6.18 10.74 25.96
N LEU A 125 5.95 11.08 24.69
CA LEU A 125 5.81 10.12 23.59
C LEU A 125 7.09 9.29 23.37
N LEU A 126 8.26 9.93 23.39
CA LEU A 126 9.55 9.25 23.25
C LEU A 126 9.85 8.35 24.46
N THR A 127 9.41 8.73 25.65
CA THR A 127 9.59 7.94 26.88
C THR A 127 8.65 6.73 26.92
N GLU A 128 7.38 6.91 26.54
CA GLU A 128 6.37 5.85 26.58
C GLU A 128 6.51 4.86 25.42
N LYS A 129 6.80 5.36 24.21
CA LYS A 129 6.73 4.56 22.98
C LYS A 129 8.08 4.38 22.28
N GLY A 130 9.06 5.21 22.60
CA GLY A 130 10.40 5.15 22.02
C GLY A 130 11.28 4.07 22.65
N LYS A 131 12.35 3.74 21.94
CA LYS A 131 13.53 2.99 22.40
C LYS A 131 14.80 3.78 22.08
N HIS A 132 15.97 3.29 22.48
CA HIS A 132 17.25 3.91 22.14
C HIS A 132 17.35 4.29 20.64
N GLY A 133 17.67 5.55 20.36
CA GLY A 133 17.79 6.11 19.01
C GLY A 133 16.46 6.39 18.32
N SER A 134 15.35 6.41 19.06
CA SER A 134 14.06 6.87 18.51
C SER A 134 14.06 8.38 18.42
N PHE A 135 13.54 8.92 17.32
CA PHE A 135 13.51 10.35 17.09
C PHE A 135 12.21 10.83 16.44
N LEU A 136 11.93 12.11 16.63
CA LEU A 136 10.89 12.86 15.92
C LEU A 136 11.35 14.30 15.68
N VAL A 137 10.77 14.98 14.71
CA VAL A 137 10.93 16.41 14.43
C VAL A 137 9.57 17.07 14.60
N ARG A 138 9.58 18.24 15.24
CA ARG A 138 8.39 19.04 15.56
C ARG A 138 8.67 20.51 15.32
N GLU A 139 7.63 21.33 15.24
CA GLU A 139 7.76 22.78 15.18
C GLU A 139 8.32 23.34 16.50
N SER A 140 9.11 24.41 16.40
CA SER A 140 9.61 25.14 17.55
C SER A 140 8.51 26.04 18.12
N GLN A 141 8.15 25.83 19.38
CA GLN A 141 7.21 26.70 20.10
C GLN A 141 7.85 28.03 20.52
N SER A 142 9.18 28.08 20.65
CA SER A 142 9.90 29.28 21.09
C SER A 142 10.31 30.18 19.93
N HIS A 143 10.51 29.63 18.73
CA HIS A 143 10.96 30.36 17.54
C HIS A 143 10.09 29.98 16.34
N PRO A 144 9.01 30.72 16.05
CA PRO A 144 8.13 30.42 14.92
C PRO A 144 8.90 30.36 13.59
N GLY A 145 8.71 29.28 12.82
CA GLY A 145 9.43 29.00 11.58
C GLY A 145 10.63 28.05 11.74
N ASP A 146 11.14 27.88 12.96
CA ASP A 146 12.16 26.89 13.29
C ASP A 146 11.52 25.55 13.70
N PHE A 147 12.35 24.51 13.77
CA PHE A 147 11.97 23.15 14.13
C PHE A 147 12.84 22.60 15.26
N VAL A 148 12.45 21.49 15.85
CA VAL A 148 13.21 20.81 16.90
C VAL A 148 13.26 19.31 16.62
N LEU A 149 14.46 18.76 16.53
CA LEU A 149 14.72 17.33 16.49
C LEU A 149 14.82 16.80 17.93
N SER A 150 13.88 15.94 18.32
CA SER A 150 13.82 15.33 19.65
C SER A 150 14.25 13.87 19.55
N VAL A 151 15.29 13.47 20.29
CA VAL A 151 15.93 12.15 20.18
C VAL A 151 16.04 11.48 21.55
N ARG A 152 15.59 10.24 21.67
CA ARG A 152 15.80 9.41 22.86
C ARG A 152 17.15 8.71 22.82
N THR A 153 17.95 8.89 23.86
CA THR A 153 19.25 8.23 24.06
C THR A 153 19.28 7.51 25.41
N GLY A 154 20.15 6.49 25.54
CA GLY A 154 20.20 5.58 26.69
C GLY A 154 19.57 4.20 26.43
N ASP A 155 19.99 3.17 27.17
CA ASP A 155 19.56 1.77 26.99
C ASP A 155 18.43 1.39 27.95
N ASP A 156 17.47 0.59 27.47
CA ASP A 156 16.36 0.05 28.29
C ASP A 156 16.79 -1.11 29.21
N LYS A 157 18.05 -1.57 29.11
CA LYS A 157 18.61 -2.63 29.95
C LYS A 157 19.38 -1.99 31.10
N GLY A 158 18.77 -1.97 32.27
CA GLY A 158 19.33 -1.40 33.50
C GLY A 158 20.54 -2.14 34.06
N GLU A 159 21.66 -2.19 33.33
CA GLU A 159 22.92 -2.80 33.80
C GLU A 159 24.08 -1.82 33.99
N SER A 160 23.85 -0.52 33.95
CA SER A 160 24.86 0.47 34.37
C SER A 160 24.23 1.63 35.12
N ASN A 161 24.71 1.85 36.34
CA ASN A 161 24.23 2.84 37.31
C ASN A 161 24.37 4.32 36.88
N ASP A 162 24.65 4.64 35.61
CA ASP A 162 25.02 5.99 35.18
C ASP A 162 24.40 6.47 33.84
N GLY A 163 23.39 5.76 33.30
CA GLY A 163 22.78 6.12 32.01
C GLY A 163 21.26 6.12 32.03
N LYS A 164 20.62 7.07 32.73
CA LYS A 164 19.17 7.25 32.60
C LYS A 164 18.81 7.59 31.14
N SER A 165 17.80 6.90 30.59
CA SER A 165 17.22 7.27 29.29
C SER A 165 16.84 8.74 29.31
N LYS A 166 17.37 9.53 28.37
CA LYS A 166 17.13 10.97 28.25
C LYS A 166 16.60 11.29 26.86
N VAL A 167 15.81 12.36 26.78
CA VAL A 167 15.40 12.95 25.51
C VAL A 167 16.20 14.23 25.31
N THR A 168 16.95 14.29 24.21
CA THR A 168 17.70 15.49 23.81
C THR A 168 16.89 16.24 22.75
N HIS A 169 16.80 17.56 22.88
CA HIS A 169 16.20 18.45 21.89
C HIS A 169 17.27 19.26 21.17
N VAL A 170 17.36 19.08 19.86
CA VAL A 170 18.28 19.83 18.98
C VAL A 170 17.45 20.84 18.17
N MET A 171 17.81 22.11 18.27
CA MET A 171 17.17 23.16 17.49
C MET A 171 17.57 23.06 16.02
N ILE A 172 16.59 23.16 15.13
CA ILE A 172 16.78 23.25 13.68
C ILE A 172 16.30 24.62 13.24
N ARG A 173 17.23 25.47 12.79
CA ARG A 173 16.94 26.81 12.32
C ARG A 173 16.53 26.79 10.85
N CYS A 174 15.55 27.60 10.50
CA CYS A 174 15.16 27.84 9.11
C CYS A 174 15.59 29.26 8.69
N GLN A 175 16.61 29.35 7.84
CA GLN A 175 17.14 30.63 7.34
C GLN A 175 17.18 30.59 5.81
N GLU A 176 16.57 31.57 5.15
CA GLU A 176 16.51 31.66 3.68
C GLU A 176 15.99 30.36 3.01
N LEU A 177 14.99 29.71 3.63
CA LEU A 177 14.43 28.42 3.18
C LEU A 177 15.44 27.25 3.19
N LYS A 178 16.52 27.37 3.96
CA LYS A 178 17.45 26.28 4.27
C LYS A 178 17.46 25.97 5.75
N TYR A 179 17.82 24.73 6.07
CA TYR A 179 17.76 24.18 7.42
C TYR A 179 19.16 23.85 7.94
N ASP A 180 19.45 24.19 9.20
CA ASP A 180 20.71 23.84 9.89
C ASP A 180 20.48 23.65 11.39
N VAL A 181 21.44 23.04 12.10
CA VAL A 181 21.33 22.74 13.54
C VAL A 181 22.18 23.65 14.44
N GLY A 182 22.54 24.85 13.97
CA GLY A 182 23.41 25.78 14.72
C GLY A 182 24.79 26.00 14.09
N GLY A 183 25.23 25.10 13.22
CA GLY A 183 26.50 25.16 12.49
C GLY A 183 26.70 23.96 11.56
N GLY A 184 27.67 24.04 10.65
CA GLY A 184 27.95 23.01 9.65
C GLY A 184 27.24 23.25 8.32
N GLU A 185 26.78 22.17 7.68
CA GLU A 185 26.09 22.22 6.39
C GLU A 185 24.67 22.81 6.51
N ARG A 186 24.22 23.51 5.45
CA ARG A 186 22.84 23.99 5.29
C ARG A 186 22.12 23.08 4.28
N PHE A 187 20.92 22.62 4.63
CA PHE A 187 20.15 21.67 3.84
C PHE A 187 18.95 22.33 3.17
N ASP A 188 18.56 21.86 1.99
CA ASP A 188 17.41 22.39 1.25
C ASP A 188 16.05 21.88 1.77
N SER A 189 16.05 20.83 2.60
CA SER A 189 14.85 20.28 3.24
C SER A 189 15.17 19.66 4.61
N LEU A 190 14.15 19.56 5.49
CA LEU A 190 14.29 18.81 6.75
C LEU A 190 14.60 17.33 6.49
N THR A 191 14.12 16.74 5.40
CA THR A 191 14.42 15.36 5.02
C THR A 191 15.91 15.18 4.71
N ASP A 192 16.52 16.10 3.95
CA ASP A 192 17.95 16.04 3.65
C ASP A 192 18.79 16.19 4.92
N LEU A 193 18.39 17.09 5.83
CA LEU A 193 19.01 17.26 7.15
C LEU A 193 18.94 15.97 7.97
N VAL A 194 17.76 15.35 8.09
CA VAL A 194 17.57 14.12 8.86
C VAL A 194 18.35 12.95 8.24
N GLU A 195 18.32 12.77 6.92
CA GLU A 195 19.07 11.70 6.26
C GLU A 195 20.59 11.89 6.37
N HIS A 196 21.09 13.13 6.35
CA HIS A 196 22.48 13.42 6.65
C HIS A 196 22.83 12.99 8.07
N TYR A 197 22.08 13.43 9.09
CA TYR A 197 22.39 13.12 10.49
C TYR A 197 22.05 11.67 10.91
N LYS A 198 21.28 10.94 10.11
CA LYS A 198 21.15 9.47 10.24
C LYS A 198 22.44 8.75 9.86
N LYS A 199 23.15 9.25 8.85
CA LYS A 199 24.44 8.68 8.40
C LYS A 199 25.62 9.23 9.20
N ASN A 200 25.53 10.48 9.63
CA ASN A 200 26.56 11.21 10.37
C ASN A 200 25.99 11.68 11.72
N PRO A 201 25.92 10.82 12.75
CA PRO A 201 25.30 11.17 14.03
C PRO A 201 25.96 12.38 14.71
N MET A 202 25.14 13.27 15.27
CA MET A 202 25.63 14.38 16.08
C MET A 202 26.22 13.88 17.40
N VAL A 203 27.20 14.59 17.94
CA VAL A 203 27.83 14.28 19.23
C VAL A 203 27.69 15.48 20.16
N GLU A 204 27.09 15.28 21.33
CA GLU A 204 27.01 16.32 22.37
C GLU A 204 28.40 16.60 22.96
N THR A 205 28.59 17.79 23.56
CA THR A 205 29.86 18.19 24.21
C THR A 205 30.33 17.19 25.28
N LEU A 206 29.40 16.50 25.94
CA LEU A 206 29.67 15.46 26.93
C LEU A 206 29.92 14.07 26.30
N GLY A 207 30.03 13.97 24.97
CA GLY A 207 30.36 12.75 24.24
C GLY A 207 29.16 11.83 23.92
N THR A 208 27.93 12.21 24.26
CA THR A 208 26.74 11.40 23.91
C THR A 208 26.49 11.47 22.39
N VAL A 209 26.42 10.31 21.73
CA VAL A 209 26.10 10.24 20.30
C VAL A 209 24.58 10.18 20.08
N LEU A 210 24.05 11.14 19.34
CA LEU A 210 22.63 11.23 18.97
C LEU A 210 22.36 10.39 17.71
N GLN A 211 22.22 9.08 17.88
CA GLN A 211 21.94 8.16 16.77
C GLN A 211 20.46 8.19 16.37
N LEU A 212 20.16 8.60 15.14
CA LEU A 212 18.82 8.58 14.58
C LEU A 212 18.49 7.19 14.00
N LYS A 213 18.21 6.22 14.86
CA LYS A 213 18.00 4.81 14.45
C LYS A 213 16.63 4.58 13.82
N GLN A 214 15.57 5.06 14.46
CA GLN A 214 14.21 4.89 13.95
C GLN A 214 13.30 6.09 14.24
N PRO A 215 12.43 6.47 13.30
CA PRO A 215 11.30 7.35 13.60
C PRO A 215 10.47 6.80 14.77
N LEU A 216 9.96 7.67 15.63
CA LEU A 216 8.99 7.26 16.64
C LEU A 216 7.71 6.74 15.96
N ASN A 217 7.29 5.53 16.32
CA ASN A 217 6.10 4.93 15.72
C ASN A 217 4.82 5.43 16.41
N THR A 218 4.05 6.27 15.73
CA THR A 218 2.80 6.84 16.23
C THR A 218 1.56 6.02 15.89
N THR A 219 1.65 5.07 14.96
CA THR A 219 0.48 4.29 14.49
C THR A 219 0.25 3.00 15.26
N ARG A 220 1.18 2.61 16.17
CA ARG A 220 0.97 1.48 17.07
C ARG A 220 0.06 1.90 18.22
N ILE A 221 -1.09 1.24 18.34
CA ILE A 221 -2.11 1.48 19.35
C ILE A 221 -2.51 0.18 20.04
N ASN A 222 -3.06 0.28 21.25
CA ASN A 222 -3.75 -0.85 21.87
C ASN A 222 -5.11 -1.04 21.20
N ALA A 223 -5.56 -2.29 21.00
CA ALA A 223 -6.86 -2.58 20.38
C ALA A 223 -8.03 -1.94 21.15
N ALA A 224 -7.95 -1.87 22.49
CA ALA A 224 -8.97 -1.22 23.32
C ALA A 224 -9.05 0.31 23.10
N GLU A 225 -8.00 0.92 22.53
CA GLU A 225 -7.91 2.35 22.28
C GLU A 225 -8.32 2.73 20.84
N ILE A 226 -8.76 1.76 20.02
CA ILE A 226 -9.07 2.02 18.61
C ILE A 226 -10.14 3.10 18.44
N GLU A 227 -11.16 3.14 19.29
CA GLU A 227 -12.22 4.15 19.23
C GLU A 227 -11.67 5.56 19.52
N SER A 228 -10.75 5.67 20.47
CA SER A 228 -10.06 6.93 20.77
C SER A 228 -9.22 7.38 19.57
N ARG A 229 -8.47 6.46 18.96
CA ARG A 229 -7.66 6.74 17.77
C ARG A 229 -8.51 7.15 16.56
N VAL A 230 -9.63 6.48 16.33
CA VAL A 230 -10.57 6.85 15.25
C VAL A 230 -11.12 8.26 15.46
N ARG A 231 -11.51 8.60 16.69
CA ARG A 231 -11.97 9.97 17.04
C ARG A 231 -10.88 11.01 16.80
N GLU A 232 -9.64 10.70 17.15
CA GLU A 232 -8.47 11.56 16.90
C GLU A 232 -8.25 11.77 15.39
N LEU A 233 -8.18 10.69 14.61
CA LEU A 233 -7.97 10.73 13.15
C LEU A 233 -9.12 11.39 12.37
N SER A 234 -10.32 11.42 12.95
CA SER A 234 -11.49 12.08 12.35
C SER A 234 -11.48 13.60 12.53
N LYS A 235 -10.66 14.13 13.44
CA LYS A 235 -10.52 15.58 13.61
C LYS A 235 -9.92 16.21 12.35
N LEU A 236 -10.41 17.40 12.00
CA LEU A 236 -9.79 18.24 10.98
C LEU A 236 -8.47 18.77 11.54
N ALA A 237 -7.40 18.75 10.75
CA ALA A 237 -6.16 19.42 11.11
C ALA A 237 -6.46 20.93 11.28
N GLU A 238 -6.32 21.45 12.50
CA GLU A 238 -6.79 22.80 12.88
C GLU A 238 -5.92 23.94 12.30
N THR A 239 -4.79 23.67 11.65
CA THR A 239 -3.70 24.66 11.50
C THR A 239 -3.29 25.06 10.08
N THR A 240 -4.05 24.76 9.03
CA THR A 240 -3.91 25.49 7.75
C THR A 240 -5.28 25.62 7.05
N ASP A 241 -5.43 26.60 6.16
CA ASP A 241 -6.57 26.79 5.22
C ASP A 241 -6.91 25.55 4.32
N LYS A 242 -6.42 24.37 4.68
CA LYS A 242 -6.45 23.12 3.92
C LYS A 242 -7.14 22.05 4.77
N VAL A 243 -8.45 21.91 4.56
CA VAL A 243 -9.35 20.89 5.14
C VAL A 243 -8.83 19.49 4.82
N LYS A 244 -8.05 18.87 5.71
CA LYS A 244 -7.68 17.45 5.63
C LYS A 244 -7.79 16.78 7.01
N GLN A 245 -8.23 15.53 7.02
CA GLN A 245 -8.46 14.72 8.23
C GLN A 245 -7.21 13.90 8.56
N GLY A 246 -6.98 13.57 9.83
CA GLY A 246 -5.83 12.77 10.25
C GLY A 246 -5.68 11.42 9.55
N PHE A 247 -6.79 10.78 9.15
CA PHE A 247 -6.75 9.56 8.33
C PHE A 247 -6.00 9.75 7.01
N TRP A 248 -6.20 10.91 6.36
CA TRP A 248 -5.56 11.21 5.09
C TRP A 248 -4.04 11.35 5.25
N GLU A 249 -3.60 12.02 6.31
CA GLU A 249 -2.18 12.22 6.60
C GLU A 249 -1.48 10.89 6.92
N GLU A 250 -2.11 10.05 7.74
CA GLU A 250 -1.58 8.72 8.06
C GLU A 250 -1.50 7.82 6.81
N PHE A 251 -2.53 7.85 5.96
CA PHE A 251 -2.54 7.13 4.69
C PHE A 251 -1.43 7.61 3.75
N GLU A 252 -1.27 8.93 3.56
CA GLU A 252 -0.20 9.45 2.69
C GLU A 252 1.20 9.14 3.22
N THR A 253 1.36 9.13 4.55
CA THR A 253 2.61 8.73 5.20
C THR A 253 2.98 7.26 4.88
N LEU A 254 1.98 6.37 4.85
CA LEU A 254 2.17 4.98 4.39
C LEU A 254 2.52 4.93 2.90
N GLN A 255 1.79 5.67 2.09
CA GLN A 255 1.97 5.76 0.64
C GLN A 255 3.39 6.24 0.26
N GLN A 256 4.02 7.11 1.06
CA GLN A 256 5.42 7.53 0.89
C GLN A 256 6.43 6.36 0.93
N GLN A 257 6.07 5.23 1.55
CA GLN A 257 6.93 4.06 1.68
C GLN A 257 6.90 3.13 0.46
N GLU A 258 5.95 3.30 -0.48
CA GLU A 258 5.76 2.35 -1.59
C GLU A 258 7.01 2.21 -2.47
N CYS A 259 7.83 3.27 -2.62
CA CYS A 259 9.07 3.22 -3.38
C CYS A 259 10.13 2.28 -2.77
N LYS A 260 10.00 1.92 -1.48
CA LYS A 260 10.86 0.92 -0.81
C LYS A 260 10.47 -0.51 -1.16
N LEU A 261 9.28 -0.71 -1.74
CA LEU A 261 8.68 -2.01 -2.05
C LEU A 261 8.60 -2.24 -3.57
N LEU A 262 9.44 -1.57 -4.36
CA LEU A 262 9.55 -1.80 -5.81
C LEU A 262 10.28 -3.11 -6.09
N TYR A 263 9.63 -4.23 -5.76
CA TYR A 263 10.14 -5.56 -6.00
C TYR A 263 9.97 -5.99 -7.47
N SER A 264 10.73 -7.01 -7.85
CA SER A 264 10.70 -7.59 -9.19
C SER A 264 9.34 -8.24 -9.49
N ARG A 265 8.88 -8.07 -10.73
CA ARG A 265 7.61 -8.58 -11.29
C ARG A 265 7.83 -9.18 -12.69
N LYS A 266 9.02 -9.71 -12.93
CA LYS A 266 9.51 -10.12 -14.27
C LYS A 266 8.69 -11.27 -14.84
N GLU A 267 8.26 -12.22 -14.02
CA GLU A 267 7.49 -13.37 -14.51
C GLU A 267 6.14 -12.94 -15.10
N GLY A 268 5.48 -11.95 -14.49
CA GLY A 268 4.23 -11.38 -15.02
C GLY A 268 4.41 -10.56 -16.30
N GLN A 269 5.63 -10.08 -16.58
CA GLN A 269 5.97 -9.29 -17.78
C GLN A 269 6.30 -10.15 -19.01
N ARG A 270 6.50 -11.46 -18.83
CA ARG A 270 6.82 -12.40 -19.91
C ARG A 270 5.75 -12.37 -20.99
N GLN A 271 6.17 -12.54 -22.24
CA GLN A 271 5.30 -12.39 -23.40
C GLN A 271 4.12 -13.38 -23.37
N GLU A 272 4.36 -14.58 -22.87
CA GLU A 272 3.40 -15.67 -22.72
C GLU A 272 2.37 -15.40 -21.60
N ASN A 273 2.73 -14.57 -20.62
CA ASN A 273 1.90 -14.28 -19.44
C ASN A 273 1.09 -12.97 -19.58
N LYS A 274 1.38 -12.13 -20.58
CA LYS A 274 0.71 -10.83 -20.77
C LYS A 274 -0.82 -10.94 -20.82
N ASN A 275 -1.36 -11.97 -21.49
CA ASN A 275 -2.80 -12.19 -21.61
C ASN A 275 -3.41 -12.90 -20.38
N LYS A 276 -2.60 -13.32 -19.40
CA LYS A 276 -3.04 -13.89 -18.12
C LYS A 276 -3.25 -12.82 -17.04
N ASN A 277 -2.94 -11.55 -17.34
CA ASN A 277 -3.10 -10.41 -16.44
C ASN A 277 -4.34 -9.60 -16.83
N ARG A 278 -5.27 -9.36 -15.90
CA ARG A 278 -6.43 -8.50 -16.18
C ARG A 278 -5.99 -7.07 -16.46
N TYR A 279 -4.98 -6.61 -15.73
CA TYR A 279 -4.35 -5.31 -15.93
C TYR A 279 -2.88 -5.51 -16.25
N LYS A 280 -2.45 -4.95 -17.37
CA LYS A 280 -1.09 -5.11 -17.90
C LYS A 280 0.01 -4.75 -16.90
N ASN A 281 -0.23 -3.77 -16.03
CA ASN A 281 0.78 -3.25 -15.10
C ASN A 281 0.47 -3.56 -13.63
N ILE A 282 -0.51 -4.42 -13.33
CA ILE A 282 -0.77 -4.94 -11.98
C ILE A 282 -0.37 -6.41 -11.97
N LEU A 283 0.85 -6.66 -11.49
CA LEU A 283 1.55 -7.93 -11.63
C LEU A 283 1.98 -8.46 -10.26
N PRO A 284 2.01 -9.78 -10.05
CA PRO A 284 2.42 -10.36 -8.80
C PRO A 284 3.92 -10.15 -8.58
N PHE A 285 4.34 -9.94 -7.33
CA PHE A 285 5.76 -9.93 -7.00
C PHE A 285 6.37 -11.32 -7.16
N ASP A 286 7.55 -11.40 -7.80
CA ASP A 286 8.17 -12.68 -8.16
C ASP A 286 8.47 -13.56 -6.93
N HIS A 287 8.83 -12.95 -5.79
CA HIS A 287 9.28 -13.67 -4.59
C HIS A 287 8.15 -14.28 -3.74
N THR A 288 6.90 -13.84 -3.96
CA THR A 288 5.72 -14.38 -3.25
C THR A 288 4.66 -14.90 -4.22
N ARG A 289 4.92 -14.93 -5.53
CA ARG A 289 3.93 -15.39 -6.51
C ARG A 289 3.58 -16.86 -6.27
N VAL A 290 2.36 -17.25 -6.61
CA VAL A 290 2.01 -18.67 -6.67
C VAL A 290 2.60 -19.27 -7.95
N VAL A 291 3.40 -20.32 -7.79
CA VAL A 291 4.00 -21.07 -8.90
C VAL A 291 3.14 -22.31 -9.16
N LEU A 292 2.56 -22.43 -10.35
CA LEU A 292 1.75 -23.61 -10.68
C LEU A 292 2.64 -24.77 -11.12
N HIS A 293 2.43 -25.93 -10.51
CA HIS A 293 3.07 -27.19 -10.84
C HIS A 293 2.17 -28.04 -11.74
N ASP A 294 2.69 -29.17 -12.22
CA ASP A 294 1.99 -30.16 -13.05
C ASP A 294 1.22 -29.54 -14.23
N GLY A 295 1.82 -28.54 -14.88
CA GLY A 295 1.26 -27.93 -16.08
C GLY A 295 1.40 -28.83 -17.30
N ASP A 296 0.72 -28.44 -18.40
CA ASP A 296 0.84 -29.16 -19.66
C ASP A 296 2.29 -29.07 -20.18
N PRO A 297 3.01 -30.19 -20.37
CA PRO A 297 4.36 -30.17 -20.92
C PRO A 297 4.47 -29.54 -22.31
N ASN A 298 3.34 -29.42 -23.03
CA ASN A 298 3.28 -28.77 -24.34
C ASN A 298 3.13 -27.24 -24.25
N GLU A 299 2.77 -26.68 -23.09
CA GLU A 299 2.75 -25.24 -22.87
C GLU A 299 4.15 -24.76 -22.48
N PRO A 300 4.75 -23.80 -23.22
CA PRO A 300 6.07 -23.28 -22.88
C PRO A 300 6.15 -22.65 -21.49
N VAL A 301 5.04 -22.07 -21.02
CA VAL A 301 4.92 -21.39 -19.71
C VAL A 301 3.57 -21.73 -19.07
N SER A 302 3.59 -22.76 -18.23
CA SER A 302 2.41 -23.29 -17.54
C SER A 302 2.41 -23.03 -16.02
N ASP A 303 3.39 -22.29 -15.51
CA ASP A 303 3.65 -22.10 -14.07
C ASP A 303 3.11 -20.77 -13.50
N TYR A 304 2.46 -19.95 -14.34
CA TYR A 304 2.08 -18.60 -13.99
C TYR A 304 0.59 -18.45 -13.69
N ILE A 305 0.29 -17.77 -12.59
CA ILE A 305 -1.00 -17.16 -12.28
C ILE A 305 -0.74 -15.80 -11.61
N ASN A 306 -1.61 -14.82 -11.86
CA ASN A 306 -1.55 -13.53 -11.18
C ASN A 306 -2.10 -13.67 -9.75
N ALA A 307 -1.25 -14.16 -8.84
CA ALA A 307 -1.56 -14.38 -7.44
C ALA A 307 -0.29 -14.34 -6.57
N ASN A 308 -0.42 -13.92 -5.30
CA ASN A 308 0.64 -13.93 -4.31
C ASN A 308 0.20 -14.62 -3.01
N ILE A 309 1.09 -15.39 -2.39
CA ILE A 309 0.95 -15.86 -1.01
C ILE A 309 1.16 -14.68 -0.06
N ILE A 310 0.22 -14.45 0.85
CA ILE A 310 0.27 -13.43 1.90
C ILE A 310 0.37 -14.12 3.26
N MET A 311 1.51 -13.95 3.92
CA MET A 311 1.79 -14.50 5.24
C MET A 311 1.76 -13.40 6.30
N PRO A 312 1.01 -13.56 7.41
CA PRO A 312 1.03 -12.59 8.50
C PRO A 312 2.34 -12.66 9.28
N GLU A 313 3.13 -11.57 9.27
CA GLU A 313 4.49 -11.52 9.87
C GLU A 313 4.55 -11.29 11.39
N PHE A 314 3.41 -11.04 12.07
CA PHE A 314 3.42 -10.65 13.49
C PHE A 314 3.16 -11.84 14.42
N GLU A 315 4.21 -12.56 14.83
CA GLU A 315 4.62 -12.72 16.24
C GLU A 315 5.74 -13.75 16.42
N THR A 316 6.76 -13.32 17.16
CA THR A 316 7.77 -14.14 17.83
C THR A 316 7.15 -15.25 18.68
N LYS A 317 7.53 -16.49 18.37
CA LYS A 317 7.71 -17.62 19.30
C LYS A 317 6.84 -17.61 20.57
N CYS A 318 5.52 -17.80 20.43
CA CYS A 318 4.74 -18.44 21.47
C CYS A 318 4.61 -19.92 21.09
N ASN A 319 5.31 -20.78 21.85
CA ASN A 319 5.53 -22.22 21.61
C ASN A 319 4.25 -23.09 21.59
N ASN A 320 3.04 -22.55 21.37
CA ASN A 320 1.78 -23.30 21.39
C ASN A 320 0.66 -22.75 20.47
N SER A 321 0.96 -21.90 19.47
CA SER A 321 -0.10 -21.38 18.58
C SER A 321 -0.37 -22.28 17.38
N LYS A 322 -1.65 -22.56 17.10
CA LYS A 322 -2.15 -23.22 15.88
C LYS A 322 -1.50 -22.61 14.63
N PRO A 323 -1.34 -23.36 13.51
CA PRO A 323 -0.84 -22.80 12.26
C PRO A 323 -1.64 -21.54 11.87
N LYS A 324 -0.95 -20.41 11.71
CA LYS A 324 -1.59 -19.13 11.36
C LYS A 324 -2.17 -19.20 9.95
N LYS A 325 -3.37 -18.64 9.79
CA LYS A 325 -4.06 -18.57 8.50
C LYS A 325 -3.23 -17.74 7.52
N SER A 326 -2.82 -18.38 6.44
CA SER A 326 -2.20 -17.71 5.28
C SER A 326 -3.27 -17.43 4.23
N TYR A 327 -3.00 -16.49 3.33
CA TYR A 327 -3.93 -16.10 2.28
C TYR A 327 -3.27 -16.17 0.92
N ILE A 328 -4.10 -16.29 -0.11
CA ILE A 328 -3.71 -16.05 -1.51
C ILE A 328 -4.48 -14.83 -1.98
N ALA A 329 -3.78 -13.75 -2.30
CA ALA A 329 -4.38 -12.61 -3.00
C ALA A 329 -4.25 -12.84 -4.50
N THR A 330 -5.36 -12.82 -5.23
CA THR A 330 -5.38 -13.05 -6.69
C THR A 330 -6.37 -12.11 -7.39
N GLN A 331 -6.20 -11.91 -8.69
CA GLN A 331 -7.14 -11.14 -9.51
C GLN A 331 -8.43 -11.92 -9.79
N GLY A 332 -9.47 -11.22 -10.24
CA GLY A 332 -10.67 -11.85 -10.77
C GLY A 332 -10.36 -12.67 -12.02
N CYS A 333 -10.91 -13.88 -12.13
CA CYS A 333 -10.63 -14.79 -13.23
C CYS A 333 -10.91 -14.19 -14.62
N LEU A 334 -10.00 -14.40 -15.56
CA LEU A 334 -10.20 -14.19 -16.99
C LEU A 334 -10.67 -15.50 -17.63
N GLN A 335 -11.25 -15.41 -18.84
CA GLN A 335 -11.72 -16.60 -19.57
C GLN A 335 -10.62 -17.66 -19.75
N ASN A 336 -9.40 -17.21 -20.03
CA ASN A 336 -8.22 -18.06 -20.26
C ASN A 336 -7.48 -18.45 -18.98
N THR A 337 -7.86 -17.96 -17.80
CA THR A 337 -7.19 -18.28 -16.52
C THR A 337 -8.06 -19.08 -15.56
N VAL A 338 -9.29 -19.45 -15.94
CA VAL A 338 -10.19 -20.26 -15.09
C VAL A 338 -9.57 -21.61 -14.73
N ASN A 339 -8.90 -22.26 -15.68
CA ASN A 339 -8.25 -23.55 -15.45
C ASN A 339 -7.07 -23.40 -14.50
N ASP A 340 -6.25 -22.36 -14.70
CA ASP A 340 -5.11 -22.03 -13.82
C ASP A 340 -5.57 -21.70 -12.39
N PHE A 341 -6.70 -21.01 -12.24
CA PHE A 341 -7.29 -20.74 -10.92
C PHE A 341 -7.64 -22.04 -10.18
N TRP A 342 -8.29 -22.99 -10.86
CA TRP A 342 -8.60 -24.28 -10.21
C TRP A 342 -7.37 -25.14 -9.96
N ARG A 343 -6.33 -25.06 -10.81
CA ARG A 343 -5.02 -25.67 -10.55
C ARG A 343 -4.39 -25.10 -9.27
N MET A 344 -4.39 -23.78 -9.12
CA MET A 344 -3.92 -23.09 -7.92
C MET A 344 -4.68 -23.55 -6.68
N VAL A 345 -6.02 -23.48 -6.71
CA VAL A 345 -6.86 -23.89 -5.58
C VAL A 345 -6.50 -25.32 -5.21
N PHE A 346 -6.49 -26.25 -6.17
CA PHE A 346 -6.16 -27.66 -5.94
C PHE A 346 -4.77 -27.84 -5.33
N GLN A 347 -3.73 -27.30 -5.94
CA GLN A 347 -2.33 -27.42 -5.50
C GLN A 347 -2.15 -26.94 -4.06
N GLU A 348 -2.66 -25.75 -3.75
CA GLU A 348 -2.45 -25.10 -2.46
C GLU A 348 -3.33 -25.67 -1.35
N ASN A 349 -4.09 -26.73 -1.63
CA ASN A 349 -5.03 -27.32 -0.69
C ASN A 349 -6.06 -26.30 -0.12
N SER A 350 -6.32 -25.20 -0.84
CA SER A 350 -7.27 -24.18 -0.43
C SER A 350 -8.69 -24.74 -0.33
N ARG A 351 -9.36 -24.42 0.78
CA ARG A 351 -10.70 -24.91 1.13
C ARG A 351 -11.75 -23.82 1.22
N VAL A 352 -11.32 -22.57 1.26
CA VAL A 352 -12.20 -21.40 1.32
C VAL A 352 -11.76 -20.41 0.25
N ILE A 353 -12.73 -19.92 -0.51
CA ILE A 353 -12.54 -18.87 -1.51
C ILE A 353 -13.44 -17.69 -1.13
N VAL A 354 -12.89 -16.50 -1.09
CA VAL A 354 -13.57 -15.23 -0.82
C VAL A 354 -13.55 -14.40 -2.10
N MET A 355 -14.73 -14.13 -2.66
CA MET A 355 -14.94 -13.27 -3.82
C MET A 355 -15.61 -11.98 -3.37
N THR A 356 -14.98 -10.83 -3.58
CA THR A 356 -15.45 -9.52 -3.08
C THR A 356 -15.92 -8.56 -4.17
N THR A 357 -16.28 -9.07 -5.34
CA THR A 357 -16.81 -8.30 -6.48
C THR A 357 -17.92 -9.08 -7.17
N LYS A 358 -18.83 -8.37 -7.85
CA LYS A 358 -19.80 -9.01 -8.75
C LYS A 358 -19.11 -9.43 -10.06
N GLU A 359 -19.72 -10.31 -10.84
CA GLU A 359 -19.19 -10.70 -12.16
C GLU A 359 -19.07 -9.50 -13.11
N VAL A 360 -20.08 -8.62 -13.07
CA VAL A 360 -20.18 -7.39 -13.87
C VAL A 360 -20.62 -6.25 -12.99
N GLU A 361 -19.89 -5.13 -13.06
CA GLU A 361 -20.23 -3.87 -12.39
C GLU A 361 -20.22 -2.74 -13.43
N ARG A 362 -21.30 -1.96 -13.47
CA ARG A 362 -21.49 -0.86 -14.45
C ARG A 362 -21.20 -1.27 -15.90
N GLY A 363 -21.60 -2.49 -16.29
CA GLY A 363 -21.42 -3.04 -17.63
C GLY A 363 -19.99 -3.51 -17.97
N LYS A 364 -19.05 -3.49 -17.00
CA LYS A 364 -17.68 -3.98 -17.18
C LYS A 364 -17.49 -5.30 -16.43
N SER A 365 -16.96 -6.32 -17.12
CA SER A 365 -16.62 -7.59 -16.49
C SER A 365 -15.46 -7.42 -15.50
N LYS A 366 -15.70 -7.85 -14.25
CA LYS A 366 -14.72 -7.84 -13.15
C LYS A 366 -14.17 -9.22 -12.88
N CYS A 367 -14.99 -10.25 -13.01
CA CYS A 367 -14.59 -11.64 -12.84
C CYS A 367 -15.47 -12.52 -13.72
N VAL A 368 -14.88 -13.44 -14.48
CA VAL A 368 -15.68 -14.45 -15.21
C VAL A 368 -16.15 -15.52 -14.24
N LYS A 369 -17.36 -16.03 -14.46
CA LYS A 369 -17.90 -17.14 -13.68
C LYS A 369 -17.02 -18.39 -13.84
N TYR A 370 -16.33 -18.77 -12.77
CA TYR A 370 -15.43 -19.93 -12.72
C TYR A 370 -16.05 -21.16 -12.02
N TRP A 371 -17.33 -21.08 -11.62
CA TRP A 371 -18.06 -22.18 -10.98
C TRP A 371 -19.26 -22.62 -11.85
N PRO A 372 -19.68 -23.89 -11.77
CA PRO A 372 -20.90 -24.35 -12.46
C PRO A 372 -22.16 -23.83 -11.76
N ASP A 373 -23.29 -23.84 -12.48
CA ASP A 373 -24.61 -23.60 -11.88
C ASP A 373 -24.91 -24.59 -10.75
N GLU A 374 -25.80 -24.23 -9.82
CA GLU A 374 -26.21 -25.10 -8.73
C GLU A 374 -26.63 -26.48 -9.26
N TYR A 375 -26.18 -27.55 -8.60
CA TYR A 375 -26.35 -28.96 -8.98
C TYR A 375 -25.60 -29.41 -10.25
N ALA A 376 -25.01 -28.49 -11.01
CA ALA A 376 -24.26 -28.82 -12.22
C ALA A 376 -22.81 -29.24 -11.92
N LEU A 377 -22.25 -30.01 -12.86
CA LEU A 377 -20.87 -30.48 -12.88
C LEU A 377 -20.17 -29.90 -14.11
N LYS A 378 -18.96 -29.37 -13.95
CA LYS A 378 -18.16 -28.86 -15.06
C LYS A 378 -16.68 -29.21 -14.90
N GLU A 379 -16.03 -29.48 -16.02
CA GLU A 379 -14.58 -29.70 -16.10
C GLU A 379 -13.90 -28.39 -16.56
N TYR A 380 -12.78 -28.08 -15.90
CA TYR A 380 -11.93 -26.91 -16.10
C TYR A 380 -10.50 -27.40 -16.30
N GLY A 381 -10.17 -27.80 -17.53
CA GLY A 381 -8.94 -28.53 -17.81
C GLY A 381 -8.92 -29.87 -17.07
N VAL A 382 -7.85 -30.14 -16.31
CA VAL A 382 -7.70 -31.37 -15.51
C VAL A 382 -8.49 -31.36 -14.19
N MET A 383 -9.18 -30.26 -13.88
CA MET A 383 -9.95 -30.10 -12.64
C MET A 383 -11.44 -30.28 -12.91
N ARG A 384 -12.14 -30.94 -12.01
CA ARG A 384 -13.58 -31.17 -12.06
C ARG A 384 -14.24 -30.55 -10.83
N VAL A 385 -15.26 -29.73 -11.07
CA VAL A 385 -15.99 -29.01 -10.03
C VAL A 385 -17.48 -29.29 -10.12
N ARG A 386 -18.09 -29.69 -9.01
CA ARG A 386 -19.55 -29.78 -8.83
C ARG A 386 -20.00 -28.68 -7.89
N ASN A 387 -21.05 -27.96 -8.24
CA ASN A 387 -21.73 -27.07 -7.31
C ASN A 387 -22.83 -27.89 -6.62
N VAL A 388 -22.65 -28.16 -5.34
CA VAL A 388 -23.54 -29.03 -4.55
C VAL A 388 -24.77 -28.27 -4.12
N LYS A 389 -24.59 -27.03 -3.66
CA LYS A 389 -25.65 -26.21 -3.10
C LYS A 389 -25.23 -24.75 -3.04
N GLU A 390 -26.19 -23.86 -3.26
CA GLU A 390 -26.07 -22.43 -2.98
C GLU A 390 -26.95 -22.03 -1.79
N SER A 391 -26.42 -21.18 -0.92
CA SER A 391 -27.14 -20.60 0.22
C SER A 391 -27.00 -19.08 0.13
N ALA A 392 -28.10 -18.39 -0.12
CA ALA A 392 -28.13 -16.93 -0.17
C ALA A 392 -28.31 -16.35 1.24
N ALA A 393 -27.38 -15.50 1.66
CA ALA A 393 -27.53 -14.59 2.78
C ALA A 393 -27.84 -13.18 2.25
N HIS A 394 -28.04 -12.23 3.18
CA HIS A 394 -28.27 -10.82 2.84
C HIS A 394 -27.09 -10.24 2.04
N ASP A 395 -25.88 -10.27 2.61
CA ASP A 395 -24.71 -9.62 2.01
C ASP A 395 -23.89 -10.51 1.07
N TYR A 396 -24.05 -11.83 1.14
CA TYR A 396 -23.23 -12.78 0.40
C TYR A 396 -24.01 -14.01 -0.09
N THR A 397 -23.40 -14.75 -1.01
CA THR A 397 -23.84 -16.09 -1.41
C THR A 397 -22.75 -17.08 -1.02
N LEU A 398 -23.11 -18.14 -0.32
CA LEU A 398 -22.26 -19.29 -0.03
C LEU A 398 -22.51 -20.38 -1.07
N ARG A 399 -21.45 -20.92 -1.66
CA ARG A 399 -21.52 -22.10 -2.53
C ARG A 399 -20.68 -23.22 -1.96
N GLU A 400 -21.28 -24.39 -1.83
CA GLU A 400 -20.59 -25.62 -1.49
C GLU A 400 -20.13 -26.29 -2.79
N LEU A 401 -18.82 -26.29 -3.04
CA LEU A 401 -18.24 -26.84 -4.25
C LEU A 401 -17.46 -28.11 -3.93
N LYS A 402 -17.55 -29.13 -4.77
CA LYS A 402 -16.69 -30.31 -4.71
C LYS A 402 -15.67 -30.26 -5.84
N LEU A 403 -14.39 -30.20 -5.48
CA LEU A 403 -13.26 -30.14 -6.40
C LEU A 403 -12.53 -31.49 -6.40
N SER A 404 -12.21 -32.02 -7.57
CA SER A 404 -11.41 -33.24 -7.76
C SER A 404 -10.58 -33.15 -9.03
N LYS A 405 -9.51 -33.95 -9.16
CA LYS A 405 -8.77 -34.11 -10.40
C LYS A 405 -9.46 -35.13 -11.30
N VAL A 406 -9.62 -34.82 -12.59
CA VAL A 406 -10.26 -35.71 -13.57
C VAL A 406 -9.50 -37.05 -13.61
N GLY A 407 -10.24 -38.16 -13.58
CA GLY A 407 -9.67 -39.51 -13.54
C GLY A 407 -9.16 -39.97 -12.17
N GLN A 408 -9.14 -39.12 -11.14
CA GLN A 408 -8.66 -39.46 -9.80
C GLN A 408 -9.70 -39.11 -8.73
N GLY A 409 -10.75 -39.95 -8.61
CA GLY A 409 -11.88 -39.70 -7.70
C GLY A 409 -11.50 -39.62 -6.21
N ASN A 410 -10.38 -40.21 -5.80
CA ASN A 410 -9.87 -40.14 -4.42
C ASN A 410 -9.29 -38.77 -4.04
N THR A 411 -9.21 -37.82 -4.97
CA THR A 411 -8.74 -36.45 -4.73
C THR A 411 -9.88 -35.46 -4.44
N GLU A 412 -11.13 -35.94 -4.31
CA GLU A 412 -12.28 -35.07 -4.05
C GLU A 412 -12.17 -34.37 -2.69
N ARG A 413 -12.45 -33.07 -2.68
CA ARG A 413 -12.57 -32.27 -1.45
C ARG A 413 -13.58 -31.14 -1.62
N THR A 414 -14.15 -30.72 -0.49
CA THR A 414 -15.07 -29.58 -0.46
C THR A 414 -14.30 -28.26 -0.42
N VAL A 415 -14.73 -27.32 -1.25
CA VAL A 415 -14.28 -25.94 -1.31
C VAL A 415 -15.49 -25.03 -1.11
N TRP A 416 -15.41 -24.15 -0.11
CA TRP A 416 -16.49 -23.23 0.25
C TRP A 416 -16.22 -21.87 -0.39
N GLN A 417 -17.05 -21.47 -1.34
CA GLN A 417 -16.95 -20.16 -1.96
C GLN A 417 -17.91 -19.19 -1.29
N TYR A 418 -17.36 -18.15 -0.68
CA TYR A 418 -18.05 -17.02 -0.09
C TYR A 418 -17.99 -15.84 -1.05
N HIS A 419 -19.12 -15.48 -1.66
CA HIS A 419 -19.23 -14.40 -2.64
C HIS A 419 -19.98 -13.22 -2.04
N PHE A 420 -19.25 -12.19 -1.60
CA PHE A 420 -19.79 -10.95 -1.06
C PHE A 420 -20.35 -10.08 -2.20
N ARG A 421 -21.61 -9.64 -2.09
CA ARG A 421 -22.37 -9.02 -3.20
C ARG A 421 -22.79 -7.58 -2.93
N THR A 422 -22.65 -7.10 -1.70
CA THR A 422 -23.12 -5.77 -1.28
C THR A 422 -22.02 -4.72 -1.20
N TRP A 423 -20.80 -5.05 -1.66
CA TRP A 423 -19.74 -4.05 -1.81
C TRP A 423 -20.14 -2.99 -2.86
N PRO A 424 -20.02 -1.69 -2.57
CA PRO A 424 -20.40 -0.64 -3.51
C PRO A 424 -19.40 -0.51 -4.66
N ASP A 425 -19.87 -0.16 -5.87
CA ASP A 425 -19.02 0.02 -7.06
C ASP A 425 -17.92 1.09 -6.88
N HIS A 426 -18.11 2.04 -5.96
CA HIS A 426 -17.12 3.04 -5.57
C HIS A 426 -17.05 3.17 -4.06
N GLY A 427 -15.83 3.32 -3.53
CA GLY A 427 -15.60 3.52 -2.11
C GLY A 427 -15.70 2.23 -1.30
N VAL A 428 -16.25 2.36 -0.10
CA VAL A 428 -16.36 1.30 0.91
C VAL A 428 -17.79 1.23 1.44
N PRO A 429 -18.22 0.10 2.02
CA PRO A 429 -19.51 0.00 2.70
C PRO A 429 -19.71 1.12 3.73
N SER A 430 -20.95 1.61 3.87
CA SER A 430 -21.30 2.68 4.81
C SER A 430 -21.22 2.25 6.28
N ASP A 431 -21.33 0.95 6.54
CA ASP A 431 -21.24 0.32 7.85
C ASP A 431 -20.42 -0.97 7.74
N PRO A 432 -19.53 -1.27 8.71
CA PRO A 432 -18.67 -2.45 8.64
C PRO A 432 -19.37 -3.76 9.06
N GLY A 433 -20.56 -3.72 9.67
CA GLY A 433 -21.22 -4.88 10.28
C GLY A 433 -21.37 -6.07 9.33
N GLY A 434 -21.88 -5.83 8.11
CA GLY A 434 -22.03 -6.89 7.11
C GLY A 434 -20.71 -7.53 6.67
N VAL A 435 -19.61 -6.77 6.66
CA VAL A 435 -18.27 -7.30 6.36
C VAL A 435 -17.71 -8.08 7.54
N LEU A 436 -17.95 -7.62 8.78
CA LEU A 436 -17.50 -8.31 10.00
C LEU A 436 -18.18 -9.67 10.14
N ASP A 437 -19.51 -9.73 10.02
CA ASP A 437 -20.27 -10.98 10.10
C ASP A 437 -19.82 -11.97 9.01
N PHE A 438 -19.60 -11.47 7.79
CA PHE A 438 -19.07 -12.26 6.68
C PHE A 438 -17.68 -12.84 6.97
N LEU A 439 -16.76 -12.04 7.52
CA LEU A 439 -15.40 -12.48 7.86
C LEU A 439 -15.41 -13.49 9.01
N GLU A 440 -16.30 -13.34 9.99
CA GLU A 440 -16.45 -14.27 11.11
C GLU A 440 -16.89 -15.67 10.63
N GLU A 441 -17.84 -15.71 9.68
CA GLU A 441 -18.29 -16.97 9.05
C GLU A 441 -17.16 -17.63 8.23
N VAL A 442 -16.43 -16.85 7.44
CA VAL A 442 -15.23 -17.32 6.72
C VAL A 442 -14.18 -17.86 7.69
N HIS A 443 -13.97 -17.15 8.80
CA HIS A 443 -13.01 -17.50 9.84
C HIS A 443 -13.35 -18.87 10.45
N HIS A 444 -14.58 -19.04 10.94
CA HIS A 444 -15.06 -20.29 11.54
C HIS A 444 -15.00 -21.45 10.54
N LYS A 445 -15.38 -21.22 9.29
CA LYS A 445 -15.30 -22.26 8.25
C LYS A 445 -13.87 -22.74 8.06
N GLN A 446 -12.92 -21.82 7.91
CA GLN A 446 -11.51 -22.19 7.75
C GLN A 446 -10.98 -22.96 8.98
N GLU A 447 -11.34 -22.58 10.20
CA GLU A 447 -10.88 -23.30 11.42
C GLU A 447 -11.46 -24.70 11.55
N SER A 448 -12.68 -24.90 11.04
CA SER A 448 -13.37 -26.20 11.13
C SER A 448 -12.76 -27.29 10.25
N ILE A 449 -11.92 -26.91 9.28
CA ILE A 449 -11.36 -27.82 8.28
C ILE A 449 -9.91 -28.13 8.63
N MET A 450 -9.66 -29.39 9.00
CA MET A 450 -8.32 -29.90 9.30
C MET A 450 -7.39 -29.74 8.09
N ASP A 451 -6.18 -29.25 8.35
CA ASP A 451 -5.10 -29.03 7.37
C ASP A 451 -5.52 -28.21 6.14
N ALA A 452 -6.50 -27.31 6.29
CA ALA A 452 -6.89 -26.42 5.20
C ALA A 452 -5.71 -25.51 4.79
N GLY A 453 -5.46 -25.45 3.48
CA GLY A 453 -4.50 -24.53 2.89
C GLY A 453 -4.94 -23.07 3.00
N PRO A 454 -4.18 -22.12 2.41
CA PRO A 454 -4.48 -20.70 2.48
C PRO A 454 -5.86 -20.35 1.92
N VAL A 455 -6.50 -19.34 2.52
CA VAL A 455 -7.77 -18.80 2.04
C VAL A 455 -7.51 -17.99 0.77
N VAL A 456 -8.18 -18.31 -0.34
CA VAL A 456 -8.05 -17.56 -1.59
C VAL A 456 -8.98 -16.35 -1.52
N VAL A 457 -8.44 -15.15 -1.68
CA VAL A 457 -9.19 -13.89 -1.69
C VAL A 457 -8.97 -13.21 -3.03
N HIS A 458 -10.06 -12.89 -3.73
CA HIS A 458 -9.99 -12.20 -5.01
C HIS A 458 -11.10 -11.17 -5.19
N CYS A 459 -10.79 -10.17 -6.00
CA CYS A 459 -11.72 -9.14 -6.43
C CYS A 459 -11.67 -9.04 -7.96
N ARG A 460 -11.39 -7.85 -8.49
CA ARG A 460 -11.27 -7.61 -9.93
C ARG A 460 -9.95 -8.09 -10.50
#